data_AF-A0A1F5D0Q0-F1
#
_entry.id   AF-A0A1F5D0Q0-F1
#
_cell.length_a   1.000
_cell.length_b   1.000
_cell.length_c   1.000
_cell.angle_alpha   90.00
_cell.angle_beta   90.00
_cell.angle_gamma   90.00
#
_symmetry.space_group_name_H-M   'P 1'
#
loop_
_entity.id
_entity.type
_entity.pdbx_description
1 polymer ?
#
loop_
_entity_poly.entity_id
_entity_poly.type
_entity_poly.pdbx_seq_one_letter_code
_entity_poly.pdbx_strand_id
1 'polypeptide(L)'
;MQAQTCASVSREDEKISKVINHVLTQVFGEEATDLIYRHLERAHSIKRDEVASKIDVFAKGLEEFLSSGAYAVERKILEDIYSSYGLLRRLEIEKHQMGSDFVDQIKCLVRKA
;
A
#
# COMPACT_ATOMS: atom_id res chain seq x y z
N MET A 1 18.69 -8.53 30.47
CA MET A 1 19.30 -8.49 29.11
C MET A 1 18.16 -8.54 28.12
N GLN A 2 18.03 -7.50 27.30
CA GLN A 2 16.97 -7.36 26.29
C GLN A 2 17.27 -8.23 25.08
N ALA A 3 16.26 -8.88 24.51
CA ALA A 3 16.37 -9.47 23.18
C ALA A 3 14.99 -9.45 22.48
N GLN A 4 14.90 -8.55 21.49
CA GLN A 4 14.22 -8.70 20.21
C GLN A 4 12.69 -8.86 20.19
N THR A 5 12.00 -7.73 20.01
CA THR A 5 10.77 -7.69 19.21
C THR A 5 11.16 -7.40 17.76
N CYS A 6 11.49 -8.44 16.99
CA CYS A 6 11.59 -8.30 15.54
C CYS A 6 10.19 -8.58 14.99
N ALA A 7 9.43 -7.52 14.67
CA ALA A 7 8.17 -7.67 13.95
C ALA A 7 8.50 -8.29 12.59
N SER A 8 8.21 -9.58 12.41
CA SER A 8 8.40 -10.26 11.13
C SER A 8 7.42 -9.64 10.13
N VAL A 9 7.91 -8.78 9.24
CA VAL A 9 7.16 -8.30 8.08
C VAL A 9 6.71 -9.53 7.31
N SER A 10 5.40 -9.68 7.07
CA SER A 10 4.88 -10.84 6.36
C SER A 10 5.34 -10.81 4.90
N ARG A 11 5.40 -11.98 4.26
CA ARG A 11 5.80 -12.08 2.85
C ARG A 11 4.87 -11.29 1.93
N GLU A 12 3.59 -11.17 2.30
CA GLU A 12 2.61 -10.33 1.60
C GLU A 12 2.78 -8.85 1.86
N ASP A 13 3.10 -8.44 3.09
CA ASP A 13 3.42 -7.05 3.39
C ASP A 13 4.58 -6.56 2.52
N GLU A 14 5.66 -7.35 2.41
CA GLU A 14 6.79 -7.00 1.55
C GLU A 14 6.39 -6.91 0.08
N LYS A 15 5.57 -7.85 -0.41
CA LYS A 15 5.09 -7.85 -1.80
C LYS A 15 4.22 -6.62 -2.09
N ILE A 16 3.30 -6.29 -1.19
CA ILE A 16 2.38 -5.16 -1.34
C ILE A 16 3.17 -3.83 -1.25
N SER A 17 4.08 -3.69 -0.29
CA SER A 17 4.93 -2.50 -0.16
C SER A 17 5.77 -2.27 -1.43
N LYS A 18 6.28 -3.34 -2.07
CA LYS A 18 6.98 -3.24 -3.36
C LYS A 18 6.09 -2.75 -4.50
N VAL A 19 4.85 -3.26 -4.58
CA VAL A 19 3.90 -2.80 -5.60
C VAL A 19 3.53 -1.34 -5.39
N ILE A 20 3.31 -0.91 -4.14
CA ILE A 20 3.03 0.50 -3.83
C ILE A 20 4.20 1.40 -4.26
N ASN A 21 5.44 1.04 -3.89
CA ASN A 21 6.62 1.79 -4.30
C ASN A 21 6.76 1.85 -5.82
N HIS A 22 6.48 0.74 -6.52
CA HIS A 22 6.49 0.69 -7.98
C HIS A 22 5.46 1.66 -8.59
N VAL A 23 4.22 1.63 -8.12
CA VAL A 23 3.15 2.50 -8.63
C VAL A 23 3.46 3.97 -8.39
N LEU A 24 3.92 4.34 -7.19
CA LEU A 24 4.34 5.72 -6.91
C LEU A 24 5.46 6.16 -7.86
N THR A 25 6.46 5.32 -8.06
CA THR A 25 7.58 5.61 -8.97
C THR A 25 7.12 5.72 -10.42
N GLN A 26 6.16 4.90 -10.87
CA GLN A 26 5.61 5.00 -12.22
C GLN A 26 4.75 6.26 -12.43
N VAL A 27 3.97 6.65 -11.44
CA VAL A 27 3.05 7.80 -11.54
C VAL A 27 3.80 9.12 -11.41
N PHE A 28 4.75 9.21 -10.47
CA PHE A 28 5.40 10.47 -10.08
C PHE A 28 6.89 10.55 -10.43
N GLY A 29 7.55 9.42 -10.71
CA GLY A 29 9.01 9.34 -10.82
C GLY A 29 9.70 9.15 -9.46
N GLU A 30 10.99 8.83 -9.49
CA GLU A 30 11.79 8.51 -8.28
C GLU A 30 11.85 9.69 -7.29
N GLU A 31 12.22 10.87 -7.76
CA GLU A 31 12.39 12.08 -6.92
C GLU A 31 11.11 12.49 -6.19
N ALA A 32 9.97 12.44 -6.88
CA ALA A 32 8.68 12.78 -6.30
C ALA A 32 8.17 11.67 -5.37
N THR A 33 8.44 10.40 -5.68
CA THR A 33 8.16 9.28 -4.77
C THR A 33 8.92 9.44 -3.45
N ASP A 34 10.18 9.85 -3.52
CA ASP A 34 10.99 10.15 -2.33
C ASP A 34 10.44 11.34 -1.53
N LEU A 35 9.85 12.35 -2.19
CA LEU A 35 9.17 13.45 -1.50
C LEU A 35 7.91 12.97 -0.78
N ILE A 36 7.10 12.12 -1.41
CA ILE A 36 5.90 11.52 -0.81
C ILE A 36 6.29 10.72 0.43
N TYR A 37 7.28 9.82 0.32
CA TYR A 37 7.73 9.03 1.46
C TYR A 37 8.31 9.88 2.60
N ARG A 38 9.05 10.95 2.28
CA ARG A 38 9.53 11.90 3.30
C ARG A 38 8.38 12.63 4.00
N HIS A 39 7.31 12.98 3.28
CA HIS A 39 6.13 13.57 3.88
C HIS A 39 5.44 12.57 4.83
N LEU A 40 5.21 11.35 4.36
CA LEU A 40 4.59 10.27 5.14
C LEU A 40 5.41 9.92 6.39
N GLU A 41 6.73 9.84 6.28
CA GLU A 41 7.61 9.56 7.41
C GLU A 41 7.57 10.70 8.45
N ARG A 42 7.60 11.96 8.01
CA ARG A 42 7.56 13.13 8.92
C ARG A 42 6.21 13.33 9.59
N ALA A 43 5.12 13.16 8.86
CA ALA A 43 3.77 13.42 9.35
C ALA A 43 3.20 12.24 10.14
N HIS A 44 3.52 11.01 9.73
CA HIS A 44 2.85 9.79 10.21
C HIS A 44 3.80 8.68 10.69
N SER A 45 5.13 8.91 10.66
CA SER A 45 6.14 7.92 11.08
C SER A 45 6.01 6.56 10.37
N ILE A 46 5.68 6.60 9.08
CA ILE A 46 5.57 5.42 8.21
C ILE A 46 6.85 5.29 7.38
N LYS A 47 7.52 4.13 7.47
CA LYS A 47 8.62 3.74 6.57
C LYS A 47 8.09 2.99 5.36
N ARG A 48 8.86 2.97 4.27
CA ARG A 48 8.50 2.29 3.00
C ARG A 48 8.07 0.84 3.19
N ASP A 49 8.80 0.09 4.02
CA ASP A 49 8.54 -1.33 4.26
C ASP A 49 7.31 -1.58 5.15
N GLU A 50 6.88 -0.58 5.92
CA GLU A 50 5.74 -0.68 6.85
C GLU A 50 4.42 -0.21 6.24
N VAL A 51 4.43 0.25 4.98
CA VAL A 51 3.25 0.85 4.33
C VAL A 51 2.08 -0.14 4.28
N ALA A 52 2.35 -1.39 3.90
CA ALA A 52 1.31 -2.43 3.86
C ALA A 52 0.70 -2.69 5.25
N SER A 53 1.51 -2.71 6.30
CA SER A 53 1.06 -2.96 7.67
C SER A 53 0.30 -1.77 8.27
N LYS A 54 0.61 -0.55 7.82
CA LYS A 54 -0.01 0.71 8.27
C LYS A 54 -0.84 1.35 7.15
N ILE A 55 -1.55 0.54 6.37
CA ILE A 55 -2.22 1.01 5.15
C ILE A 55 -3.27 2.11 5.40
N ASP A 56 -3.97 2.07 6.53
CA ASP A 56 -4.89 3.14 6.96
C ASP A 56 -4.20 4.50 7.05
N VAL A 57 -3.02 4.51 7.67
CA VAL A 57 -2.26 5.73 7.92
C VAL A 57 -1.59 6.19 6.63
N PHE A 58 -1.18 5.25 5.78
CA PHE A 58 -0.69 5.55 4.43
C PHE A 58 -1.78 6.22 3.58
N ALA A 59 -2.99 5.65 3.51
CA ALA A 59 -4.09 6.20 2.71
C ALA A 59 -4.42 7.63 3.15
N LYS A 60 -4.53 7.85 4.46
CA LYS A 60 -4.73 9.17 5.03
C LYS A 60 -3.60 10.14 4.68
N GLY A 61 -2.34 9.75 4.87
CA GLY A 61 -1.20 10.61 4.56
C GLY A 61 -1.06 10.91 3.05
N LEU A 62 -1.49 9.97 2.20
CA LEU A 62 -1.52 10.16 0.76
C LEU A 62 -2.63 11.16 0.36
N GLU A 63 -3.82 11.05 0.97
CA GLU A 63 -4.90 12.03 0.81
C GLU A 63 -4.51 13.42 1.31
N GLU A 64 -3.80 13.53 2.44
CA GLU A 64 -3.29 14.81 2.92
C GLU A 64 -2.28 15.44 1.95
N PHE A 65 -1.45 14.63 1.29
CA PHE A 65 -0.43 15.12 0.36
C PHE A 65 -0.98 15.44 -1.04
N LEU A 66 -1.87 14.61 -1.57
CA LEU A 66 -2.39 14.70 -2.95
C LEU A 66 -3.82 15.22 -3.05
N SER A 67 -4.51 15.39 -1.92
CA SER A 67 -5.95 15.68 -1.87
C SER A 67 -6.73 14.67 -2.72
N SER A 68 -7.66 15.14 -3.56
CA SER A 68 -8.43 14.31 -4.49
C SER A 68 -7.58 13.45 -5.44
N GLY A 69 -6.30 13.78 -5.66
CA GLY A 69 -5.39 12.99 -6.47
C GLY A 69 -5.03 11.63 -5.86
N ALA A 70 -5.17 11.46 -4.54
CA ALA A 70 -4.89 10.20 -3.85
C ALA A 70 -5.77 9.06 -4.38
N TYR A 71 -7.04 9.32 -4.70
CA TYR A 71 -7.97 8.32 -5.21
C TYR A 71 -7.46 7.64 -6.49
N ALA A 72 -6.88 8.41 -7.42
CA ALA A 72 -6.33 7.86 -8.65
C ALA A 72 -5.13 6.94 -8.38
N VAL A 73 -4.30 7.29 -7.39
CA VAL A 73 -3.14 6.49 -6.99
C VAL A 73 -3.58 5.21 -6.27
N GLU A 74 -4.53 5.28 -5.34
CA GLU A 74 -5.10 4.13 -4.64
C GLU A 74 -5.70 3.11 -5.62
N ARG A 75 -6.46 3.60 -6.60
CA ARG A 75 -7.01 2.79 -7.69
C ARG A 75 -5.92 2.09 -8.47
N LYS A 76 -4.86 2.81 -8.85
CA LYS A 76 -3.73 2.25 -9.60
C LYS A 76 -2.96 1.21 -8.80
N ILE A 77 -2.79 1.44 -7.48
CA ILE A 77 -2.19 0.47 -6.56
C ILE A 77 -2.99 -0.83 -6.56
N LEU A 78 -4.31 -0.78 -6.40
CA LEU A 78 -5.15 -1.98 -6.39
C LEU A 78 -5.05 -2.75 -7.72
N GLU A 79 -5.11 -2.04 -8.85
CA GLU A 79 -5.00 -2.65 -10.18
C GLU A 79 -3.69 -3.41 -10.36
N ASP A 80 -2.56 -2.82 -9.96
CA ASP A 80 -1.25 -3.46 -10.06
C ASP A 80 -1.09 -4.61 -9.06
N ILE A 81 -1.64 -4.47 -7.85
CA ILE A 81 -1.67 -5.54 -6.85
C ILE A 81 -2.43 -6.75 -7.41
N TYR A 82 -3.65 -6.58 -7.92
CA TYR A 82 -4.43 -7.69 -8.48
C TYR A 82 -3.76 -8.32 -9.69
N SER A 83 -3.13 -7.50 -10.54
CA SER A 83 -2.34 -8.00 -11.67
C SER A 83 -1.15 -8.85 -11.20
N SER A 84 -0.54 -8.52 -10.06
CA SER A 84 0.57 -9.29 -9.46
C SER A 84 0.15 -10.63 -8.82
N TYR A 85 -1.15 -10.84 -8.58
CA TYR A 85 -1.69 -12.06 -7.98
C TYR A 85 -2.29 -13.04 -9.00
N GLY A 86 -2.27 -12.69 -10.29
CA GLY A 86 -2.76 -13.53 -11.39
C GLY A 86 -4.27 -13.41 -11.66
N LEU A 87 -4.66 -13.74 -12.90
CA LEU A 87 -6.02 -13.57 -13.45
C LEU A 87 -7.14 -14.18 -12.59
N LEU A 88 -6.93 -15.38 -12.04
CA LEU A 88 -7.94 -16.07 -11.21
C LEU A 88 -8.20 -15.32 -9.90
N ARG A 89 -7.12 -14.94 -9.19
CA ARG A 89 -7.22 -14.22 -7.92
C ARG A 89 -7.80 -12.82 -8.11
N ARG A 90 -7.46 -12.15 -9.22
CA ARG A 90 -8.06 -10.87 -9.63
C ARG A 90 -9.58 -10.99 -9.79
N LEU A 91 -10.07 -12.00 -10.51
CA LEU A 91 -11.51 -12.20 -10.71
C LEU A 91 -12.26 -12.50 -9.39
N GLU A 92 -11.66 -13.27 -8.49
CA GLU A 92 -12.24 -13.56 -7.17
C GLU A 92 -12.34 -12.30 -6.30
N ILE A 93 -11.32 -11.45 -6.37
CA ILE A 93 -11.27 -10.20 -5.62
C ILE A 93 -12.27 -9.18 -6.18
N GLU A 94 -12.30 -8.95 -7.50
CA GLU A 94 -13.27 -8.05 -8.14
C GLU A 94 -14.73 -8.44 -7.81
N LYS A 95 -15.02 -9.75 -7.65
CA LYS A 95 -16.35 -10.23 -7.25
C LYS A 95 -16.70 -10.02 -5.78
N HIS A 96 -15.73 -10.04 -4.87
CA HIS A 96 -15.96 -9.94 -3.43
C HIS A 96 -15.79 -8.53 -2.86
N GLN A 97 -15.07 -7.65 -3.56
CA GLN A 97 -14.66 -6.34 -3.05
C GLN A 97 -15.44 -5.17 -3.72
N MET A 98 -16.53 -5.49 -4.41
CA MET A 98 -17.42 -4.53 -5.04
C MET A 98 -18.16 -3.72 -3.97
N GLY A 99 -17.53 -2.65 -3.48
CA GLY A 99 -18.07 -1.73 -2.46
C GLY A 99 -17.18 -1.51 -1.23
N SER A 100 -16.04 -2.21 -1.09
CA SER A 100 -15.07 -1.94 -0.02
C SER A 100 -14.07 -0.85 -0.43
N ASP A 101 -13.62 -0.02 0.51
CA ASP A 101 -12.64 1.03 0.23
C ASP A 101 -11.21 0.46 0.04
N PHE A 102 -10.25 1.32 -0.31
CA PHE A 102 -8.86 0.91 -0.56
C PHE A 102 -8.24 0.16 0.64
N VAL A 103 -8.46 0.67 1.84
CA VAL A 103 -7.86 0.16 3.08
C VAL A 103 -8.37 -1.24 3.40
N ASP A 104 -9.68 -1.46 3.29
CA ASP A 104 -10.30 -2.76 3.54
C ASP A 104 -9.80 -3.84 2.56
N GLN A 105 -9.63 -3.45 1.29
CA GLN A 105 -9.13 -4.36 0.24
C GLN A 105 -7.69 -4.81 0.53
N ILE A 106 -6.81 -3.88 0.91
CA ILE A 106 -5.42 -4.21 1.26
C ILE A 106 -5.36 -5.05 2.54
N LYS A 107 -6.14 -4.69 3.58
CA LYS A 107 -6.21 -5.49 4.81
C LYS A 107 -6.67 -6.92 4.56
N CYS A 108 -7.61 -7.13 3.64
CA CYS A 108 -8.07 -8.46 3.26
C CYS A 108 -6.95 -9.29 2.62
N LEU A 109 -6.09 -8.64 1.82
CA LEU A 109 -4.94 -9.29 1.20
C LEU A 109 -3.85 -9.67 2.21
N VAL A 110 -3.57 -8.79 3.18
CA VAL A 110 -2.56 -9.02 4.22
C VAL A 110 -3.01 -10.07 5.24
N ARG A 111 -4.30 -10.15 5.57
CA ARG A 111 -4.85 -11.10 6.58
C ARG A 111 -5.08 -12.52 6.08
N LYS A 112 -4.99 -12.77 4.77
CA LYS A 112 -5.31 -14.09 4.17
C LYS A 112 -4.11 -15.05 4.14
N ALA A 113 -3.07 -14.82 4.95
CA ALA A 113 -1.89 -15.66 5.05
C ALA A 113 -1.52 -16.08 6.46
#